data_AF-A0A5M9JLW1-F1
#
_entry.id   AF-A0A5M9JLW1-F1
#
_cell.length_a   1.000
_cell.length_b   1.000
_cell.length_c   1.000
_cell.angle_alpha   90.00
_cell.angle_beta   90.00
_cell.angle_gamma   90.00
#
_symmetry.space_group_name_H-M   'P 1'
#
loop_
_entity.id
_entity.type
_entity.pdbx_description
1 polymer ?
#
loop_
_entity_poly.entity_id
_entity_poly.type
_entity_poly.pdbx_seq_one_letter_code
_entity_poly.pdbx_strand_id
1 'polypeptide(L)'
;MRYNEELVGFYTVSNNILPASIKSNGYGFGRSLEQWQATFAPLLATRRAPGTSNTERAGMIVLQMGCIMTRILVFTAFSANEMDFDQFLPIFTEINELAKELIVDEELALAQARCGQACRHVNSSLGKAMRTPFGVKVVSPPGPGFESHHSPPRETYSHIKPSFALDLGIIPPLFVVATKCRDRRLRREAISLLTSSHRREGMWDSRLCAGVGNWINECGRGRIG
;
A
#
# COMPACT_ATOMS: atom_id res chain seq x y z
N MET A 1 -20.40 3.53 30.97
CA MET A 1 -19.55 4.65 30.52
C MET A 1 -19.33 5.60 31.69
N ARG A 2 -18.39 5.32 32.61
CA ARG A 2 -18.10 6.22 33.75
C ARG A 2 -16.62 6.31 34.14
N TYR A 3 -15.74 5.58 33.46
CA TYR A 3 -14.32 5.51 33.84
C TYR A 3 -13.41 6.46 33.05
N ASN A 4 -13.87 6.98 31.90
CA ASN A 4 -13.10 7.92 31.08
C ASN A 4 -13.32 9.38 31.45
N GLU A 5 -14.38 9.71 32.19
CA GLU A 5 -14.66 11.12 32.58
C GLU A 5 -13.82 11.55 33.79
N GLU A 6 -13.49 10.64 34.71
CA GLU A 6 -12.66 10.96 35.87
C GLU A 6 -11.18 11.20 35.52
N LEU A 7 -10.67 10.57 34.46
CA LEU A 7 -9.29 10.80 34.00
C LEU A 7 -9.11 12.16 33.31
N VAL A 8 -10.18 12.74 32.74
CA VAL A 8 -10.13 14.07 32.10
C VAL A 8 -10.20 15.20 33.13
N GLY A 9 -10.80 14.95 34.31
CA GLY A 9 -10.91 15.94 35.38
C GLY A 9 -9.60 16.26 36.12
N PHE A 10 -8.64 15.32 36.16
CA PHE A 10 -7.34 15.53 36.83
C PHE A 10 -6.29 16.23 35.97
N TYR A 11 -6.51 16.30 34.66
CA TYR A 11 -5.66 17.04 33.75
C TYR A 11 -6.41 18.29 33.28
N THR A 12 -6.34 19.37 34.05
CA THR A 12 -6.51 20.74 33.50
C THR A 12 -5.30 21.07 32.62
N VAL A 13 -5.00 20.20 31.66
CA VAL A 13 -3.93 20.40 30.73
C VAL A 13 -4.57 21.14 29.57
N SER A 14 -4.46 22.46 29.62
CA SER A 14 -4.64 23.30 28.44
C SER A 14 -3.99 22.60 27.25
N ASN A 15 -4.58 22.71 26.06
CA ASN A 15 -4.09 22.17 24.78
C ASN A 15 -2.67 22.70 24.36
N ASN A 16 -1.90 23.24 25.30
CA ASN A 16 -0.52 23.73 25.22
C ASN A 16 0.48 22.79 25.93
N ILE A 17 0.41 21.49 25.68
CA ILE A 17 1.35 20.50 26.26
C ILE A 17 2.79 20.71 25.77
N LEU A 18 2.95 21.33 24.59
CA LEU A 18 4.25 21.55 23.99
C LEU A 18 4.79 22.97 24.26
N PRO A 19 6.00 23.12 24.83
CA PRO A 19 6.69 24.40 24.94
C PRO A 19 6.75 25.14 23.60
N ALA A 20 6.68 26.47 23.64
CA ALA A 20 6.71 27.31 22.43
C ALA A 20 7.96 27.06 21.56
N SER A 21 9.11 26.74 22.19
CA SER A 21 10.34 26.35 21.49
C SER A 21 10.18 25.05 20.68
N ILE A 22 9.47 24.05 21.22
CA ILE A 22 9.21 22.78 20.53
C ILE A 22 8.21 22.98 19.38
N LYS A 23 7.20 23.84 19.56
CA LYS A 23 6.28 24.23 18.48
C LYS A 23 7.04 24.93 17.34
N SER A 24 7.89 25.90 17.66
CA SER A 24 8.75 26.61 16.67
C SER A 24 9.66 25.64 15.90
N ASN A 25 10.32 24.71 16.62
CA ASN A 25 11.17 23.69 16.01
C ASN A 25 10.37 22.71 15.12
N GLY A 26 9.13 22.38 15.50
CA GLY A 26 8.21 21.56 14.71
C GLY A 26 7.89 22.13 13.33
N TYR A 27 7.63 23.44 13.26
CA TYR A 27 7.45 24.15 11.99
C TYR A 27 8.73 24.16 11.14
N GLY A 28 9.90 24.22 11.77
CA GLY A 28 11.19 24.06 11.09
C GLY A 28 11.33 22.69 10.41
N PHE A 29 10.97 21.62 11.12
CA PHE A 29 11.03 20.25 10.59
C PHE A 29 10.06 20.03 9.43
N GLY A 30 8.85 20.60 9.50
CA GLY A 30 7.88 20.57 8.39
C GLY A 30 8.45 21.18 7.10
N ARG A 31 9.12 22.33 7.19
CA ARG A 31 9.79 22.97 6.04
C ARG A 31 10.94 22.14 5.50
N SER A 32 11.72 21.49 6.37
CA SER A 32 12.79 20.59 5.93
C SER A 32 12.26 19.39 5.15
N LEU A 33 11.14 18.80 5.59
CA LEU A 33 10.48 17.70 4.86
C LEU A 33 9.93 18.16 3.51
N GLU A 34 9.33 19.35 3.44
CA GLU A 34 8.88 19.96 2.18
C GLU A 34 10.02 20.18 1.20
N GLN A 35 11.11 20.76 1.69
CA GLN A 35 12.30 21.01 0.88
C GLN A 35 12.89 19.70 0.35
N TRP A 36 13.01 18.69 1.21
CA TRP A 36 13.45 17.36 0.80
C TRP A 36 12.53 16.81 -0.31
N GLN A 37 11.21 16.86 -0.13
CA GLN A 37 10.27 16.33 -1.11
C GLN A 37 10.37 17.07 -2.46
N ALA A 38 10.54 18.39 -2.44
CA ALA A 38 10.73 19.19 -3.65
C ALA A 38 12.04 18.85 -4.37
N THR A 39 13.14 18.70 -3.62
CA THR A 39 14.45 18.36 -4.19
C THR A 39 14.48 16.95 -4.81
N PHE A 40 13.80 15.98 -4.19
CA PHE A 40 13.75 14.60 -4.67
C PHE A 40 12.59 14.31 -5.63
N ALA A 41 11.67 15.25 -5.86
CA ALA A 41 10.53 15.07 -6.76
C ALA A 41 10.92 14.59 -8.18
N PRO A 42 11.99 15.11 -8.83
CA PRO A 42 12.38 14.60 -10.15
C PRO A 42 12.81 13.13 -10.13
N LEU A 43 13.50 12.70 -9.07
CA LEU A 43 13.92 11.31 -8.89
C LEU A 43 12.71 10.41 -8.64
N LEU A 44 11.79 10.83 -7.76
CA LEU A 44 10.59 10.05 -7.45
C LEU A 44 9.62 9.95 -8.66
N ALA A 45 9.65 10.94 -9.55
CA ALA A 45 8.87 10.93 -10.79
C ALA A 45 9.37 9.90 -11.82
N THR A 46 10.66 9.51 -11.77
CA THR A 46 11.20 8.49 -12.70
C THR A 46 10.71 7.07 -12.40
N ARG A 47 9.94 6.86 -11.33
CA ARG A 47 9.33 5.55 -11.01
C ARG A 47 8.48 4.98 -12.17
N ARG A 48 7.88 5.87 -12.97
CA ARG A 48 7.06 5.54 -14.16
C ARG A 48 7.86 5.56 -15.47
N ALA A 49 9.16 5.82 -15.43
CA ALA A 49 10.00 5.82 -16.61
C ALA A 49 10.14 4.39 -17.19
N PRO A 50 10.14 4.24 -18.52
CA PRO A 50 10.45 2.97 -19.15
C PRO A 50 11.87 2.51 -18.76
N GLY A 51 12.01 1.30 -18.25
CA GLY A 51 13.31 0.71 -17.89
C GLY A 51 13.66 0.74 -16.39
N THR A 52 12.89 1.42 -15.55
CA THR A 52 13.05 1.33 -14.08
C THR A 52 12.80 -0.09 -13.61
N SER A 53 13.72 -0.68 -12.84
CA SER A 53 13.53 -2.04 -12.30
C SER A 53 12.43 -2.07 -11.23
N ASN A 54 11.84 -3.24 -10.98
CA ASN A 54 10.80 -3.38 -9.94
C ASN A 54 11.35 -3.03 -8.54
N THR A 55 12.61 -3.37 -8.26
CA THR A 55 13.27 -3.04 -6.98
C THR A 55 13.49 -1.54 -6.81
N GLU A 56 13.95 -0.85 -7.86
CA GLU A 56 14.13 0.61 -7.81
C GLU A 56 12.78 1.32 -7.66
N ARG A 57 11.76 0.88 -8.42
CA ARG A 57 10.41 1.43 -8.32
C ARG A 57 9.85 1.23 -6.91
N ALA A 58 10.02 0.05 -6.33
CA ALA A 58 9.61 -0.24 -4.96
C ALA A 58 10.30 0.70 -3.95
N GLY A 59 11.61 0.90 -4.09
CA GLY A 59 12.36 1.85 -3.27
C GLY A 59 11.83 3.29 -3.39
N MET A 60 11.56 3.77 -4.61
CA MET A 60 10.99 5.10 -4.84
C MET A 60 9.60 5.25 -4.21
N ILE A 61 8.73 4.25 -4.37
CA ILE A 61 7.37 4.23 -3.80
C ILE A 61 7.43 4.29 -2.28
N VAL A 62 8.17 3.38 -1.64
CA VAL A 62 8.28 3.30 -0.19
C VAL A 62 8.88 4.58 0.39
N LEU A 63 9.92 5.13 -0.25
CA LEU A 63 10.52 6.39 0.16
C LEU A 63 9.52 7.55 0.09
N GLN A 64 8.76 7.67 -1.00
CA GLN A 64 7.73 8.70 -1.14
C GLN A 64 6.64 8.53 -0.07
N MET A 65 6.14 7.31 0.14
CA MET A 65 5.14 7.00 1.19
C MET A 65 5.65 7.36 2.59
N GLY A 66 6.91 7.03 2.90
CA GLY A 66 7.54 7.35 4.18
C GLY A 66 7.64 8.86 4.43
N CYS A 67 8.02 9.64 3.42
CA CYS A 67 8.13 11.10 3.54
C CYS A 67 6.77 11.77 3.75
N ILE A 68 5.76 11.40 2.96
CA ILE A 68 4.42 11.99 3.09
C ILE A 68 3.72 11.54 4.38
N MET A 69 3.94 10.30 4.84
CA MET A 69 3.48 9.84 6.16
C MET A 69 4.14 10.65 7.28
N THR A 70 5.46 10.86 7.22
CA THR A 70 6.21 11.60 8.25
C THR A 70 5.66 13.02 8.38
N ARG A 71 5.33 13.68 7.27
CA ARG A 71 4.67 14.99 7.28
C ARG A 71 3.36 14.97 8.08
N ILE A 72 2.52 13.96 7.89
CA ILE A 72 1.25 13.82 8.63
C ILE A 72 1.51 13.56 10.12
N LEU A 73 2.47 12.70 10.46
CA LEU A 73 2.79 12.36 11.85
C LEU A 73 3.36 13.56 12.62
N VAL A 74 4.22 14.35 11.97
CA VAL A 74 4.74 15.60 12.53
C VAL A 74 3.58 16.55 12.79
N PHE A 75 2.67 16.74 11.85
CA PHE A 75 1.48 17.58 12.06
C PHE A 75 0.60 17.07 13.21
N THR A 76 0.42 15.76 13.32
CA THR A 76 -0.35 15.12 14.40
C THR A 76 0.21 15.45 15.78
N ALA A 77 1.53 15.64 15.91
CA ALA A 77 2.13 16.03 17.18
C ALA A 77 1.72 17.44 17.63
N PHE A 78 1.27 18.31 16.71
CA PHE A 78 0.94 19.70 16.99
C PHE A 78 -0.55 20.03 16.88
N SER A 79 -1.38 19.15 16.32
CA SER A 79 -2.83 19.30 16.28
C SER A 79 -3.56 18.09 16.84
N ALA A 80 -4.46 18.36 17.79
CA ALA A 80 -5.42 17.39 18.32
C ALA A 80 -6.77 17.42 17.58
N ASN A 81 -7.00 18.41 16.69
CA ASN A 81 -8.27 18.54 15.98
C ASN A 81 -8.28 17.62 14.76
N GLU A 82 -9.22 16.67 14.73
CA GLU A 82 -9.39 15.74 13.62
C GLU A 82 -9.75 16.45 12.30
N MET A 83 -10.38 17.62 12.34
CA MET A 83 -10.75 18.34 11.10
C MET A 83 -9.55 18.93 10.37
N ASP A 84 -8.47 19.23 11.09
CA ASP A 84 -7.26 19.79 10.49
C ASP A 84 -6.59 18.77 9.55
N PHE A 85 -6.92 17.49 9.66
CA PHE A 85 -6.40 16.43 8.79
C PHE A 85 -7.05 16.42 7.40
N ASP A 86 -8.18 17.10 7.20
CA ASP A 86 -8.85 17.20 5.90
C ASP A 86 -7.93 17.84 4.84
N GLN A 87 -7.00 18.71 5.26
CA GLN A 87 -6.01 19.30 4.36
C GLN A 87 -5.06 18.27 3.73
N PHE A 88 -4.94 17.08 4.34
CA PHE A 88 -4.09 16.00 3.85
C PHE A 88 -4.84 14.98 2.98
N LEU A 89 -6.11 15.21 2.63
CA LEU A 89 -6.87 14.32 1.74
C LEU A 89 -6.11 13.94 0.45
N PRO A 90 -5.49 14.89 -0.29
CA PRO A 90 -4.72 14.52 -1.48
C PRO A 90 -3.54 13.60 -1.17
N ILE A 91 -2.89 13.80 -0.01
CA ILE A 91 -1.77 13.00 0.44
C ILE A 91 -2.22 11.60 0.87
N PHE A 92 -3.36 11.49 1.56
CA PHE A 92 -3.95 10.20 1.91
C PHE A 92 -4.29 9.38 0.66
N THR A 93 -4.84 10.03 -0.38
CA THR A 93 -5.08 9.37 -1.67
C THR A 93 -3.78 8.88 -2.31
N GLU A 94 -2.74 9.72 -2.36
CA GLU A 94 -1.44 9.33 -2.93
C GLU A 94 -0.83 8.14 -2.19
N ILE A 95 -0.93 8.07 -0.85
CA ILE A 95 -0.47 6.91 -0.07
C ILE A 95 -1.15 5.61 -0.55
N ASN A 96 -2.46 5.63 -0.73
CA ASN A 96 -3.19 4.45 -1.17
C ASN A 96 -2.83 4.05 -2.61
N GLU A 97 -2.74 5.01 -3.52
CA GLU A 97 -2.37 4.75 -4.92
C GLU A 97 -0.95 4.18 -5.05
N LEU A 98 0.00 4.73 -4.29
CA LEU A 98 1.37 4.21 -4.19
C LEU A 98 1.39 2.77 -3.66
N ALA A 99 0.60 2.48 -2.61
CA ALA A 99 0.51 1.13 -2.05
C ALA A 99 -0.08 0.13 -3.06
N LYS A 100 -1.12 0.52 -3.80
CA LYS A 100 -1.70 -0.29 -4.87
C LYS A 100 -0.67 -0.59 -5.96
N GLU A 101 0.05 0.44 -6.42
CA GLU A 101 1.11 0.33 -7.44
C GLU A 101 2.13 -0.73 -7.00
N LEU A 102 2.59 -0.67 -5.74
CA LEU A 102 3.57 -1.64 -5.22
C LEU A 102 3.01 -3.06 -5.10
N ILE A 103 1.79 -3.23 -4.58
CA ILE A 103 1.18 -4.55 -4.41
C ILE A 103 0.96 -5.21 -5.78
N VAL A 104 0.51 -4.45 -6.78
CA VAL A 104 0.33 -4.96 -8.15
C VAL A 104 1.66 -5.41 -8.75
N ASP A 105 2.73 -4.63 -8.57
CA ASP A 105 4.07 -4.99 -9.04
C ASP A 105 4.61 -6.26 -8.36
N GLU A 106 4.42 -6.40 -7.05
CA GLU A 106 4.80 -7.60 -6.30
C GLU A 106 4.02 -8.84 -6.78
N GLU A 107 2.71 -8.73 -6.95
CA GLU A 107 1.88 -9.83 -7.45
C GLU A 107 2.25 -10.22 -8.89
N LEU A 108 2.53 -9.25 -9.76
CA LEU A 108 2.98 -9.51 -11.12
C LEU A 108 4.34 -10.21 -11.13
N ALA A 109 5.28 -9.77 -10.31
CA ALA A 109 6.59 -10.40 -10.17
C ALA A 109 6.47 -11.84 -9.62
N LEU A 110 5.60 -12.07 -8.64
CA LEU A 110 5.30 -13.42 -8.12
C LEU A 110 4.63 -14.30 -9.17
N ALA A 111 3.67 -13.78 -9.94
CA ALA A 111 3.02 -14.50 -11.03
C ALA A 111 4.02 -14.88 -12.13
N GLN A 112 4.92 -13.98 -12.50
CA GLN A 112 6.01 -14.23 -13.44
C GLN A 112 6.97 -15.30 -12.92
N ALA A 113 7.36 -15.24 -11.64
CA ALA A 113 8.22 -16.25 -11.02
C ALA A 113 7.55 -17.63 -10.90
N ARG A 114 6.22 -17.66 -10.72
CA ARG A 114 5.41 -18.90 -10.71
C ARG A 114 5.27 -19.50 -12.10
N CYS A 115 5.27 -18.70 -13.15
CA CYS A 115 5.38 -19.20 -14.51
C CYS A 115 6.80 -19.70 -14.77
N GLY A 116 7.04 -20.97 -14.43
CA GLY A 116 8.21 -21.71 -14.89
C GLY A 116 8.16 -22.00 -16.40
N GLN A 117 9.19 -22.71 -16.90
CA GLN A 117 9.32 -23.16 -18.31
C GLN A 117 8.12 -23.99 -18.85
N ALA A 118 7.17 -24.36 -17.99
CA ALA A 118 5.99 -25.13 -18.32
C ALA A 118 4.75 -24.27 -18.73
N CYS A 119 4.80 -22.93 -18.57
CA CYS A 119 3.69 -22.08 -19.02
C CYS A 119 3.61 -22.02 -20.55
N ARG A 120 2.43 -22.35 -21.13
CA ARG A 120 2.19 -22.50 -22.58
C ARG A 120 2.47 -21.22 -23.40
N HIS A 121 2.48 -20.06 -22.76
CA HIS A 121 2.80 -18.75 -23.34
C HIS A 121 4.32 -18.48 -23.43
N VAL A 122 5.16 -19.17 -22.65
CA VAL A 122 6.63 -19.13 -22.81
C VAL A 122 7.07 -20.02 -23.97
N ASN A 123 6.44 -21.19 -24.15
CA ASN A 123 6.68 -22.05 -25.32
C ASN A 123 6.04 -21.54 -26.62
N SER A 124 5.19 -20.51 -26.54
CA SER A 124 4.60 -19.87 -27.72
C SER A 124 5.63 -19.09 -28.56
N SER A 125 6.79 -18.73 -28.01
CA SER A 125 7.83 -17.99 -28.74
C SER A 125 8.87 -18.89 -29.42
N LEU A 126 8.80 -20.21 -29.23
CA LEU A 126 9.68 -21.19 -29.89
C LEU A 126 8.97 -22.04 -30.96
N GLY A 127 7.79 -21.63 -31.39
CA GLY A 127 7.22 -22.07 -32.67
C GLY A 127 7.90 -21.34 -33.83
N LYS A 128 9.21 -21.57 -34.06
CA LYS A 128 9.79 -21.34 -35.39
C LYS A 128 8.98 -22.20 -36.34
N ALA A 129 8.04 -21.58 -37.06
CA ALA A 129 7.43 -22.20 -38.22
C ALA A 129 8.57 -22.65 -39.13
N MET A 130 8.81 -23.96 -39.18
CA MET A 130 9.65 -24.57 -40.20
C MET A 130 9.00 -24.21 -41.53
N ARG A 131 9.57 -23.23 -42.24
CA ARG A 131 9.16 -22.91 -43.60
C ARG A 131 9.75 -24.00 -44.50
N THR A 132 8.89 -24.81 -45.11
CA THR A 132 9.28 -25.60 -46.28
C THR A 132 9.59 -24.64 -47.45
N PRO A 133 10.38 -25.04 -48.46
CA PRO A 133 10.78 -24.16 -49.57
C PRO A 133 9.60 -23.70 -50.46
N PHE A 134 8.43 -24.31 -50.30
CA PHE A 134 7.18 -23.95 -50.97
C PHE A 134 6.13 -23.70 -49.90
N GLY A 135 5.79 -22.43 -49.66
CA GLY A 135 5.04 -21.93 -48.49
C GLY A 135 3.60 -22.44 -48.30
N VAL A 136 3.44 -23.72 -48.00
CA VAL A 136 2.16 -24.36 -47.67
C VAL A 136 2.12 -24.69 -46.18
N LYS A 137 1.13 -24.15 -45.46
CA LYS A 137 0.83 -24.55 -44.08
C LYS A 137 0.12 -25.91 -44.10
N VAL A 138 0.76 -26.97 -43.59
CA VAL A 138 0.10 -28.25 -43.35
C VAL A 138 -0.53 -28.21 -41.97
N VAL A 139 -1.86 -28.24 -41.90
CA VAL A 139 -2.63 -28.49 -40.68
C VAL A 139 -2.71 -30.01 -40.50
N SER A 140 -2.22 -30.52 -39.37
CA SER A 140 -2.39 -31.95 -39.00
C SER A 140 -3.85 -32.24 -38.59
N PRO A 141 -4.37 -33.46 -38.83
CA PRO A 141 -5.75 -33.82 -38.48
C PRO A 141 -5.94 -34.01 -36.96
N PRO A 142 -7.18 -33.93 -36.43
CA PRO A 142 -7.46 -34.16 -35.02
C PRO A 142 -7.43 -35.65 -34.68
N GLY A 143 -6.62 -36.03 -33.68
CA GLY A 143 -6.67 -37.36 -33.06
C GLY A 143 -7.86 -37.52 -32.10
N PRO A 144 -8.24 -38.76 -31.73
CA PRO A 144 -9.46 -39.05 -30.99
C PRO A 144 -9.38 -38.56 -29.54
N GLY A 145 -10.53 -38.10 -29.05
CA GLY A 145 -10.69 -37.39 -27.78
C GLY A 145 -10.23 -38.16 -26.55
N PHE A 146 -9.60 -37.42 -25.65
CA PHE A 146 -9.54 -37.75 -24.24
C PHE A 146 -10.40 -36.73 -23.50
N GLU A 147 -11.59 -37.14 -23.09
CA GLU A 147 -12.42 -36.38 -22.17
C GLU A 147 -11.67 -36.27 -20.83
N SER A 148 -11.12 -35.09 -20.54
CA SER A 148 -10.80 -34.70 -19.18
C SER A 148 -11.85 -33.69 -18.72
N HIS A 149 -12.80 -34.17 -17.91
CA HIS A 149 -13.54 -33.33 -16.99
C HIS A 149 -12.54 -32.73 -15.99
N HIS A 150 -11.86 -31.66 -16.39
CA HIS A 150 -11.17 -30.76 -15.48
C HIS A 150 -12.08 -29.54 -15.32
N SER A 151 -12.86 -29.56 -14.24
CA SER A 151 -13.41 -28.33 -13.69
C SER A 151 -12.27 -27.31 -13.56
N PRO A 152 -12.45 -26.04 -13.94
CA PRO A 152 -11.41 -25.04 -13.72
C PRO A 152 -11.09 -25.04 -12.21
N PRO A 153 -9.81 -25.10 -11.81
CA PRO A 153 -9.49 -24.93 -10.41
C PRO A 153 -10.05 -23.57 -10.02
N ARG A 154 -10.95 -23.56 -9.01
CA ARG A 154 -11.40 -22.33 -8.37
C ARG A 154 -10.16 -21.48 -8.13
N GLU A 155 -10.15 -20.29 -8.72
CA GLU A 155 -9.14 -19.26 -8.47
C GLU A 155 -9.20 -18.89 -7.00
N THR A 156 -8.56 -19.68 -6.16
CA THR A 156 -8.26 -19.30 -4.79
C THR A 156 -7.05 -18.38 -4.89
N TYR A 157 -7.31 -17.07 -4.82
CA TYR A 157 -6.33 -15.99 -4.63
C TYR A 157 -5.64 -16.11 -3.26
N SER A 158 -5.08 -17.28 -2.96
CA SER A 158 -4.44 -17.58 -1.69
C SER A 158 -2.94 -17.74 -1.91
N HIS A 159 -2.20 -17.16 -0.96
CA HIS A 159 -0.76 -17.26 -0.75
C HIS A 159 0.09 -16.19 -1.43
N ILE A 160 -0.19 -14.92 -1.14
CA ILE A 160 0.93 -14.00 -0.87
C ILE A 160 1.68 -14.61 0.32
N LYS A 161 2.99 -14.88 0.17
CA LYS A 161 3.79 -15.45 1.28
C LYS A 161 3.98 -14.37 2.34
N PRO A 162 3.79 -14.68 3.64
CA PRO A 162 4.10 -13.72 4.70
C PRO A 162 5.59 -13.35 4.61
N SER A 163 5.86 -12.05 4.55
CA SER A 163 7.21 -11.49 4.46
C SER A 163 7.51 -10.61 5.67
N PHE A 164 8.77 -10.66 6.13
CA PHE A 164 9.29 -9.82 7.21
C PHE A 164 10.33 -8.86 6.63
N ALA A 165 10.19 -7.57 6.90
CA ALA A 165 11.17 -6.54 6.57
C ALA A 165 11.50 -5.71 7.81
N LEU A 166 12.76 -5.28 7.94
CA LEU A 166 13.18 -4.33 8.98
C LEU A 166 12.91 -2.88 8.57
N ASP A 167 12.76 -2.62 7.27
CA ASP A 167 12.45 -1.30 6.73
C ASP A 167 10.94 -1.01 6.82
N LEU A 168 10.60 0.26 7.05
CA LEU A 168 9.21 0.75 7.00
C LEU A 168 8.77 0.70 5.53
N GLY A 169 7.85 -0.21 5.22
CA GLY A 169 7.27 -0.40 3.89
C GLY A 169 5.92 0.30 3.77
N ILE A 170 4.87 -0.47 3.46
CA ILE A 170 3.53 0.08 3.19
C ILE A 170 2.63 0.08 4.43
N ILE A 171 2.93 -0.71 5.47
CA ILE A 171 2.03 -0.86 6.62
C ILE A 171 1.85 0.44 7.40
N PRO A 172 2.92 1.13 7.89
CA PRO A 172 2.77 2.34 8.67
C PRO A 172 2.03 3.47 7.91
N PRO A 173 2.35 3.78 6.64
CA PRO A 173 1.62 4.81 5.90
C PRO A 173 0.13 4.48 5.72
N LEU A 174 -0.21 3.23 5.36
CA LEU A 174 -1.60 2.81 5.25
C LEU A 174 -2.34 2.86 6.59
N PHE A 175 -1.65 2.54 7.69
CA PHE A 175 -2.23 2.66 9.02
C PHE A 175 -2.54 4.11 9.40
N VAL A 176 -1.69 5.06 9.01
CA VAL A 176 -1.97 6.49 9.19
C VAL A 176 -3.23 6.90 8.41
N VAL A 177 -3.41 6.45 7.16
CA VAL A 177 -4.65 6.68 6.40
C VAL A 177 -5.84 6.06 7.12
N ALA A 178 -5.75 4.79 7.55
CA ALA A 178 -6.83 4.06 8.19
C ALA A 178 -7.31 4.68 9.52
N THR A 179 -6.43 5.42 10.22
CA THR A 179 -6.71 5.98 11.55
C THR A 179 -7.01 7.48 11.52
N LYS A 180 -6.33 8.25 10.65
CA LYS A 180 -6.41 9.74 10.63
C LYS A 180 -7.31 10.29 9.53
N CYS A 181 -7.49 9.59 8.41
CA CYS A 181 -8.27 10.10 7.29
C CYS A 181 -9.78 10.09 7.62
N ARG A 182 -10.45 11.24 7.50
CA ARG A 182 -11.90 11.35 7.74
C ARG A 182 -12.75 10.87 6.58
N ASP A 183 -12.20 10.77 5.37
CA ASP A 183 -12.89 10.18 4.22
C ASP A 183 -13.07 8.67 4.41
N ARG A 184 -14.34 8.24 4.49
CA ARG A 184 -14.71 6.84 4.74
C ARG A 184 -14.28 5.90 3.61
N ARG A 185 -14.21 6.36 2.36
CA ARG A 185 -13.80 5.56 1.21
C ARG A 185 -12.30 5.31 1.26
N LEU A 186 -11.49 6.36 1.39
CA LEU A 186 -10.04 6.25 1.49
C LEU A 186 -9.62 5.40 2.69
N ARG A 187 -10.30 5.56 3.83
CA ARG A 187 -10.07 4.75 5.03
C ARG A 187 -10.33 3.26 4.79
N ARG A 188 -11.47 2.91 4.20
CA ARG A 188 -11.84 1.50 3.91
C ARG A 188 -10.86 0.88 2.92
N GLU A 189 -10.44 1.65 1.94
CA GLU A 189 -9.46 1.23 0.96
C GLU A 189 -8.11 0.91 1.60
N ALA A 190 -7.59 1.78 2.48
CA ALA A 190 -6.37 1.52 3.22
C ALA A 190 -6.47 0.25 4.09
N ILE A 191 -7.60 0.06 4.77
CA ILE A 191 -7.88 -1.15 5.56
C ILE A 191 -7.90 -2.39 4.67
N SER A 192 -8.47 -2.31 3.47
CA SER A 192 -8.50 -3.40 2.51
C SER A 192 -7.08 -3.78 2.08
N LEU A 193 -6.24 -2.80 1.76
CA LEU A 193 -4.85 -3.01 1.37
C LEU A 193 -4.02 -3.64 2.50
N LEU A 194 -4.21 -3.17 3.74
CA LEU A 194 -3.61 -3.77 4.93
C LEU A 194 -4.03 -5.24 5.07
N THR A 195 -5.33 -5.52 4.93
CA THR A 195 -5.88 -6.88 5.06
C THR A 195 -5.33 -7.84 4.01
N SER A 196 -5.14 -7.37 2.77
CA SER A 196 -4.64 -8.22 1.67
C SER A 196 -3.13 -8.41 1.67
N SER A 197 -2.36 -7.50 2.26
CA SER A 197 -0.89 -7.51 2.15
C SER A 197 -0.20 -8.69 2.85
N HIS A 198 -0.73 -9.20 3.98
CA HIS A 198 -0.12 -10.29 4.77
C HIS A 198 1.36 -10.07 5.15
N ARG A 199 1.76 -8.81 5.42
CA ARG A 199 3.15 -8.40 5.72
C ARG A 199 3.35 -8.11 7.21
N ARG A 200 4.61 -8.22 7.67
CA ARG A 200 5.09 -7.70 8.95
C ARG A 200 6.36 -6.87 8.77
N GLU A 201 6.31 -5.60 9.18
CA GLU A 201 7.40 -4.63 9.06
C GLU A 201 7.89 -4.27 10.47
N GLY A 202 8.86 -5.03 10.98
CA GLY A 202 9.28 -4.94 12.39
C GLY A 202 8.13 -5.16 13.38
N MET A 203 7.73 -4.09 14.09
CA MET A 203 6.61 -4.11 15.04
C MET A 203 5.23 -3.98 14.38
N TRP A 204 5.19 -3.62 13.09
CA TRP A 204 3.95 -3.39 12.35
C TRP A 204 3.43 -4.69 11.74
N ASP A 205 2.26 -5.14 12.16
CA ASP A 205 1.56 -6.28 11.55
C ASP A 205 0.35 -5.78 10.77
N SER A 206 0.28 -6.14 9.49
CA SER A 206 -0.74 -5.66 8.57
C SER A 206 -2.17 -6.04 9.00
N ARG A 207 -2.38 -7.25 9.54
CA ARG A 207 -3.70 -7.72 9.99
C ARG A 207 -4.12 -7.06 11.29
N LEU A 208 -3.18 -6.88 12.23
CA LEU A 208 -3.46 -6.14 13.47
C LEU A 208 -3.81 -4.68 13.18
N CYS A 209 -3.05 -4.02 12.30
CA CYS A 209 -3.33 -2.66 11.85
C CYS A 209 -4.70 -2.53 11.18
N ALA A 210 -5.08 -3.48 10.31
CA ALA A 210 -6.40 -3.52 9.70
C ALA A 210 -7.52 -3.69 10.74
N GLY A 211 -7.33 -4.56 11.73
CA GLY A 211 -8.28 -4.76 12.82
C GLY A 211 -8.54 -3.49 13.63
N VAL A 212 -7.48 -2.78 13.99
CA VAL A 212 -7.59 -1.47 14.67
C VAL A 212 -8.32 -0.45 13.78
N GLY A 213 -7.96 -0.37 12.48
CA GLY A 213 -8.64 0.53 11.54
C GLY A 213 -10.14 0.25 11.42
N ASN A 214 -10.54 -1.03 11.39
CA ASN A 214 -11.93 -1.44 11.38
C ASN A 214 -12.66 -1.02 12.66
N TRP A 215 -12.06 -1.28 13.82
CA TRP A 215 -12.64 -0.88 15.11
C TRP A 215 -12.91 0.63 15.19
N ILE A 216 -11.96 1.47 14.76
CA ILE A 216 -12.15 2.93 14.74
C ILE A 216 -13.30 3.33 13.79
N ASN A 217 -13.36 2.70 12.61
CA ASN A 217 -14.40 2.96 11.62
C ASN A 217 -15.81 2.54 12.11
N GLU A 218 -15.91 1.58 13.01
CA GLU A 218 -17.16 1.15 13.67
C GLU A 218 -17.54 2.11 14.81
N CYS A 219 -16.59 2.48 15.66
CA CYS A 219 -16.80 3.49 16.73
C CYS A 219 -17.36 4.81 16.17
N GLY A 220 -16.90 5.25 15.00
CA GLY A 220 -17.42 6.44 14.32
C GLY A 220 -18.83 6.29 13.72
N ARG A 221 -19.42 5.09 13.71
CA ARG A 221 -20.82 4.86 13.29
C ARG A 221 -21.79 4.77 14.48
N GLY A 222 -21.31 4.39 15.66
CA GLY A 222 -22.13 4.21 16.87
C GLY A 222 -22.51 5.50 17.62
N ARG A 223 -22.11 6.70 17.16
CA ARG A 223 -22.50 8.01 17.73
C ARG A 223 -23.77 8.62 17.12
N ILE A 224 -24.46 7.92 16.22
CA ILE A 224 -25.67 8.43 15.52
C ILE A 224 -26.89 7.54 15.83
N GLY A 225 -26.91 6.89 17.00
CA GLY A 225 -28.01 6.05 17.47
C GLY A 225 -28.50 6.50 18.83
#